data_AF-S7XSL5-F1
#
_entry.id   AF-S7XSL5-F1
#
_cell.length_a   1.000
_cell.length_b   1.000
_cell.length_c   1.000
_cell.angle_alpha   90.00
_cell.angle_beta   90.00
_cell.angle_gamma   90.00
#
_symmetry.space_group_name_H-M   'P 1'
#
loop_
_entity.id
_entity.type
_entity.pdbx_description
1 polymer ?
#
loop_
_entity_poly.entity_id
_entity_poly.type
_entity_poly.pdbx_seq_one_letter_code
_entity_poly.pdbx_strand_id
1 'polypeptide(L)'
;MFFYIILILLMLAVVTYLKSPNFKGKVGEFMVSEHVAKYLSAEYILLNNCTLPDQKDGTTQIDHILISPYGVFIVETKNYTGWIFGNARQKQWTQKIYKKSYKFQNPLHQNYKHIKVLEMVLSDVVDPQYLHSIVVFTARSEFKTGQGKT
;
A
#
# COMPACT_ATOMS: atom_id res chain seq x y z
N MET A 1 11.71 -42.40 3.37
CA MET A 1 11.08 -41.71 4.53
C MET A 1 11.61 -40.28 4.72
N PHE A 2 12.93 -40.08 4.83
CA PHE A 2 13.54 -38.74 5.00
C PHE A 2 13.19 -37.73 3.88
N PHE A 3 13.24 -38.14 2.61
CA PHE A 3 12.85 -37.29 1.48
C PHE A 3 11.41 -36.78 1.57
N TYR A 4 10.46 -37.64 1.98
CA TYR A 4 9.06 -37.26 2.16
C TYR A 4 8.87 -36.25 3.31
N ILE A 5 9.66 -36.38 4.38
CA ILE A 5 9.64 -35.41 5.49
C ILE A 5 10.10 -34.03 4.99
N ILE A 6 11.16 -33.96 4.18
CA ILE A 6 11.63 -32.70 3.58
C ILE A 6 10.53 -32.08 2.70
N LEU A 7 9.88 -32.87 1.85
CA LEU A 7 8.78 -32.38 1.01
C LEU A 7 7.61 -31.83 1.83
N ILE A 8 7.25 -32.49 2.93
CA ILE A 8 6.19 -32.02 3.84
C ILE A 8 6.59 -30.70 4.50
N LEU A 9 7.83 -30.58 4.99
CA LEU A 9 8.33 -29.35 5.61
C LEU A 9 8.37 -28.19 4.60
N LEU A 10 8.81 -28.45 3.36
CA LEU A 10 8.77 -27.46 2.28
C LEU A 10 7.34 -27.02 1.96
N MET A 11 6.41 -27.97 1.84
CA MET A 11 5.00 -27.67 1.60
C MET A 11 4.42 -26.79 2.73
N LEU A 12 4.71 -27.11 4.00
CA LEU A 12 4.28 -26.32 5.15
C LEU A 12 4.89 -24.90 5.13
N ALA A 13 6.17 -24.77 4.78
CA ALA A 13 6.83 -23.47 4.64
C ALA A 13 6.17 -22.62 3.53
N VAL A 14 5.85 -23.22 2.39
CA VAL A 14 5.13 -22.54 1.29
C VAL A 14 3.74 -22.10 1.74
N VAL A 15 2.97 -22.99 2.37
CA VAL A 15 1.60 -22.67 2.83
C VAL A 15 1.60 -21.56 3.88
N THR A 16 2.57 -21.55 4.80
CA THR A 16 2.68 -20.48 5.81
C THR A 16 3.08 -19.15 5.17
N TYR A 17 4.02 -19.15 4.22
CA TYR A 17 4.40 -17.97 3.46
C TYR A 17 3.22 -17.37 2.67
N LEU A 18 2.46 -18.19 1.94
CA LEU A 18 1.28 -17.75 1.17
C LEU A 18 0.18 -17.15 2.05
N LYS A 19 0.12 -17.51 3.34
CA LYS A 19 -0.84 -16.95 4.30
C LYS A 19 -0.32 -15.69 5.00
N SER A 20 0.96 -15.34 4.82
CA SER A 20 1.61 -14.22 5.52
C SER A 20 1.05 -12.85 5.10
N PRO A 21 1.09 -11.84 5.98
CA PRO A 21 0.70 -10.46 5.62
C PRO A 21 1.52 -9.90 4.46
N ASN A 22 2.82 -10.20 4.40
CA ASN A 22 3.72 -9.69 3.36
C ASN A 22 3.33 -10.21 1.97
N PHE A 23 3.02 -11.50 1.85
CA PHE A 23 2.56 -12.06 0.58
C PHE A 23 1.23 -11.42 0.15
N LYS A 24 0.30 -11.21 1.08
CA LYS A 24 -0.97 -10.52 0.80
C LYS A 24 -0.75 -9.07 0.36
N GLY A 25 0.20 -8.36 0.96
CA GLY A 25 0.61 -7.01 0.52
C GLY A 25 1.04 -7.00 -0.95
N LYS A 26 1.98 -7.87 -1.32
CA LYS A 26 2.47 -8.01 -2.70
C LYS A 26 1.38 -8.36 -3.71
N VAL A 27 0.43 -9.22 -3.33
CA VAL A 27 -0.74 -9.51 -4.18
C VAL A 27 -1.59 -8.25 -4.39
N GLY A 28 -1.73 -7.42 -3.35
CA GLY A 28 -2.37 -6.11 -3.44
C GLY A 28 -1.72 -5.19 -4.45
N GLU A 29 -0.41 -4.97 -4.30
CA GLU A 29 0.39 -4.13 -5.19
C GLU A 29 0.31 -4.63 -6.64
N PHE A 30 0.46 -5.94 -6.85
CA PHE A 30 0.35 -6.55 -8.18
C PHE A 30 -1.02 -6.29 -8.81
N MET A 31 -2.11 -6.39 -8.05
CA MET A 31 -3.46 -6.07 -8.58
C MET A 31 -3.56 -4.61 -9.04
N VAL A 32 -2.95 -3.65 -8.35
CA VAL A 32 -2.95 -2.23 -8.78
C VAL A 32 -2.17 -2.08 -10.08
N SER A 33 -0.99 -2.67 -10.17
CA SER A 33 -0.15 -2.63 -11.38
C SER A 33 -0.88 -3.21 -12.60
N GLU A 34 -1.56 -4.35 -12.44
CA GLU A 34 -2.36 -4.97 -13.51
C GLU A 34 -3.56 -4.09 -13.92
N HIS A 35 -4.21 -3.41 -12.97
CA HIS A 35 -5.30 -2.48 -13.29
C HIS A 35 -4.79 -1.29 -14.10
N VAL A 36 -3.65 -0.71 -13.72
CA VAL A 36 -3.02 0.38 -14.48
C VAL A 36 -2.67 -0.08 -15.89
N ALA A 37 -1.99 -1.22 -16.03
CA ALA A 37 -1.59 -1.76 -17.34
C ALA A 37 -2.79 -2.08 -18.24
N LYS A 38 -3.92 -2.50 -17.65
CA LYS A 38 -5.13 -2.85 -18.40
C LYS A 38 -5.94 -1.64 -18.87
N TYR A 39 -6.01 -0.58 -18.05
CA TYR A 39 -6.98 0.50 -18.27
C TYR A 39 -6.36 1.85 -18.65
N LEU A 40 -5.06 2.07 -18.42
CA LEU A 40 -4.40 3.32 -18.77
C LEU A 40 -3.61 3.20 -20.08
N SER A 41 -3.56 4.30 -20.83
CA SER A 41 -2.83 4.43 -22.10
C SER A 41 -1.32 4.56 -21.88
N ALA A 42 -0.54 4.50 -22.97
CA ALA A 42 0.92 4.56 -22.93
C ALA A 42 1.52 5.89 -22.40
N GLU A 43 0.71 6.95 -22.27
CA GLU A 43 1.13 8.22 -21.66
C GLU A 43 1.24 8.16 -20.12
N TYR A 44 0.75 7.07 -19.51
CA TYR A 44 0.84 6.81 -18.09
C TYR A 44 2.00 5.85 -17.81
N ILE A 45 2.96 6.30 -17.00
CA ILE A 45 4.14 5.50 -16.63
C ILE A 45 4.02 5.12 -15.16
N LEU A 46 3.95 3.82 -14.89
CA LEU A 46 3.90 3.29 -13.53
C LEU A 46 5.27 2.80 -13.08
N LEU A 47 5.78 3.38 -12.00
CA LEU A 47 6.96 2.89 -11.29
C LEU A 47 6.49 2.19 -10.01
N ASN A 48 6.93 0.96 -9.79
CA ASN A 48 6.52 0.15 -8.64
C ASN A 48 7.69 -0.04 -7.67
N ASN A 49 7.38 -0.11 -6.36
CA ASN A 49 8.34 -0.44 -5.31
C ASN A 49 9.58 0.48 -5.28
N CYS A 50 9.35 1.79 -5.41
CA CYS A 50 10.41 2.78 -5.43
C CYS A 50 10.91 3.07 -4.02
N THR A 51 12.16 2.69 -3.72
CA THR A 51 12.82 3.05 -2.46
C THR A 51 13.61 4.34 -2.64
N LEU A 52 13.20 5.39 -1.91
CA LEU A 52 13.80 6.72 -1.99
C LEU A 52 14.48 7.10 -0.66
N PRO A 53 15.55 7.91 -0.70
CA PRO A 53 16.18 8.42 0.51
C PRO A 53 15.22 9.36 1.25
N ASP A 54 15.08 9.13 2.55
CA ASP A 54 14.38 10.01 3.47
C ASP A 54 15.42 10.59 4.44
N GLN A 55 15.59 11.91 4.42
CA GLN A 55 16.58 12.59 5.25
C GLN A 55 16.35 12.40 6.76
N LYS A 56 15.16 11.96 7.18
CA LYS A 56 14.82 11.73 8.60
C LYS A 56 14.97 10.28 9.00
N ASP A 57 14.41 9.36 8.21
CA ASP A 57 14.27 7.95 8.59
C ASP A 57 15.09 6.99 7.69
N GLY A 58 16.07 7.51 6.94
CA GLY A 58 16.95 6.74 6.06
C GLY A 58 16.36 6.53 4.67
N THR A 59 15.35 5.67 4.55
CA THR A 59 14.65 5.44 3.26
C THR A 59 13.15 5.23 3.47
N THR A 60 12.37 5.47 2.42
CA THR A 60 10.95 5.11 2.36
C THR A 60 10.66 4.37 1.05
N GLN A 61 9.84 3.33 1.12
CA GLN A 61 9.35 2.63 -0.07
C GLN A 61 7.98 3.18 -0.43
N ILE A 62 7.80 3.54 -1.70
CA ILE A 62 6.52 3.94 -2.27
C ILE A 62 6.03 2.79 -3.14
N ASP A 63 4.83 2.28 -2.85
CA ASP A 63 4.26 1.13 -3.57
C ASP A 63 4.16 1.41 -5.07
N HIS A 64 3.55 2.55 -5.43
CA HIS A 64 3.49 3.00 -6.81
C HIS A 64 3.61 4.51 -6.98
N ILE A 65 4.36 4.92 -8.00
CA ILE A 65 4.42 6.29 -8.53
C ILE A 65 3.89 6.24 -9.95
N LEU A 66 2.73 6.85 -10.19
CA LEU A 66 2.10 6.94 -11.51
C LEU A 66 2.32 8.33 -12.08
N ILE A 67 3.14 8.42 -13.12
CA ILE A 67 3.40 9.64 -13.88
C ILE A 67 2.35 9.74 -14.98
N SER A 68 1.76 10.92 -15.15
CA SER A 68 0.72 11.17 -16.15
C SER A 68 0.80 12.60 -16.70
N PRO A 69 0.07 12.93 -17.78
CA PRO A 69 -0.08 14.30 -18.26
C PRO A 69 -0.66 15.29 -17.24
N TYR A 70 -1.31 14.80 -16.18
CA TYR A 70 -2.00 15.61 -15.17
C TYR A 70 -1.20 15.78 -13.88
N GLY A 71 -0.05 15.11 -13.76
CA GLY A 71 0.79 15.13 -12.57
C GLY A 71 1.33 13.76 -12.18
N VAL A 72 1.90 13.70 -10.98
CA VAL A 72 2.50 12.50 -10.38
C VAL A 72 1.61 12.04 -9.23
N PHE A 73 1.09 10.83 -9.34
CA PHE A 73 0.23 10.22 -8.33
C PHE A 73 1.01 9.21 -7.50
N ILE A 74 1.03 9.45 -6.19
CA ILE A 74 1.65 8.60 -5.20
C ILE A 74 0.56 7.67 -4.67
N VAL A 75 0.66 6.38 -4.97
CA VAL A 75 -0.37 5.40 -4.67
C VAL A 75 0.12 4.48 -3.55
N GLU A 76 -0.60 4.49 -2.43
CA GLU A 76 -0.41 3.57 -1.31
C GLU A 76 -1.46 2.45 -1.39
N THR A 77 -1.02 1.19 -1.34
CA THR A 77 -1.89 0.03 -1.54
C THR A 77 -2.19 -0.70 -0.22
N LYS A 78 -3.47 -0.96 0.06
CA LYS A 78 -3.91 -1.76 1.21
C LYS A 78 -4.76 -2.94 0.76
N ASN A 79 -4.24 -4.15 0.91
CA ASN A 79 -4.98 -5.39 0.63
C ASN A 79 -5.71 -5.90 1.87
N TYR A 80 -6.71 -5.14 2.35
CA TYR A 80 -7.47 -5.44 3.55
C TYR A 80 -8.94 -5.74 3.23
N THR A 81 -9.51 -6.73 3.94
CA THR A 81 -10.94 -7.07 3.90
C THR A 81 -11.65 -6.58 5.16
N GLY A 82 -12.99 -6.62 5.13
CA GLY A 82 -13.81 -6.33 6.30
C GLY A 82 -14.03 -4.83 6.53
N TRP A 83 -14.21 -4.43 7.78
CA TRP A 83 -14.54 -3.04 8.11
C TRP A 83 -13.30 -2.25 8.50
N ILE A 84 -13.17 -1.05 7.93
CA ILE A 84 -12.11 -0.11 8.25
C ILE A 84 -12.68 1.04 9.08
N PHE A 85 -12.10 1.27 10.24
CA PHE A 85 -12.45 2.33 11.16
C PHE A 85 -11.25 3.27 11.34
N GLY A 86 -11.47 4.54 11.12
CA GLY A 86 -10.44 5.55 11.28
C GLY A 86 -10.90 6.89 10.73
N ASN A 87 -10.21 7.96 11.14
CA ASN A 87 -10.34 9.26 10.52
C ASN A 87 -8.99 9.76 10.01
N ALA A 88 -9.03 10.79 9.17
CA ALA A 88 -7.85 11.29 8.48
C ALA A 88 -6.72 11.77 9.41
N ARG A 89 -7.03 12.21 10.63
CA ARG A 89 -6.05 12.75 11.59
C ARG A 89 -5.47 11.69 12.54
N GLN A 90 -6.08 10.52 12.63
CA GLN A 90 -5.60 9.45 13.52
C GLN A 90 -4.32 8.83 12.97
N LYS A 91 -3.32 8.58 13.85
CA LYS A 91 -2.06 7.93 13.47
C LYS A 91 -2.25 6.47 13.02
N GLN A 92 -3.25 5.80 13.56
CA GLN A 92 -3.54 4.39 13.32
C GLN A 92 -5.02 4.24 13.04
N TRP A 93 -5.35 3.37 12.09
CA TRP A 93 -6.69 2.90 11.81
C TRP A 93 -6.89 1.49 12.35
N THR A 94 -8.13 1.03 12.41
CA THR A 94 -8.49 -0.30 12.87
C THR A 94 -9.24 -1.04 11.79
N GLN A 95 -8.74 -2.23 11.44
CA GLN A 95 -9.44 -3.20 10.62
C GLN A 95 -10.20 -4.15 11.55
N LYS A 96 -11.46 -4.44 11.23
CA LYS A 96 -12.27 -5.44 11.94
C LYS A 96 -12.73 -6.52 10.97
N ILE A 97 -12.41 -7.77 11.31
CA ILE A 97 -12.85 -8.97 10.60
C ILE A 97 -13.62 -9.82 11.61
N TYR A 98 -14.96 -9.76 11.54
CA TYR A 98 -15.86 -10.38 12.51
C TYR A 98 -15.54 -9.97 13.96
N LYS A 99 -15.03 -10.90 14.77
CA LYS A 99 -14.67 -10.70 16.18
C LYS A 99 -13.22 -10.23 16.38
N LYS A 100 -12.39 -10.22 15.34
CA LYS A 100 -10.97 -9.85 15.42
C LYS A 100 -10.77 -8.40 14.98
N SER A 101 -9.93 -7.68 15.70
CA SER A 101 -9.57 -6.28 15.39
C SER A 101 -8.06 -6.14 15.32
N TYR A 102 -7.58 -5.43 14.31
CA TYR A 102 -6.16 -5.22 14.04
C TYR A 102 -5.93 -3.74 13.79
N LYS A 103 -4.98 -3.14 14.52
CA LYS A 103 -4.54 -1.77 14.24
C LYS A 103 -3.49 -1.78 13.14
N PHE A 104 -3.51 -0.76 12.30
CA PHE A 104 -2.51 -0.53 11.27
C PHE A 104 -2.28 0.96 11.09
N GLN A 105 -1.13 1.34 10.55
CA GLN A 105 -0.82 2.75 10.32
C GLN A 105 -1.78 3.36 9.33
N ASN A 106 -2.23 4.59 9.62
CA ASN A 106 -3.08 5.32 8.70
C ASN A 106 -2.34 5.54 7.35
N PRO A 107 -2.84 4.99 6.23
CA PRO A 107 -2.19 5.10 4.93
C PRO A 107 -2.09 6.54 4.44
N LEU A 108 -2.98 7.43 4.88
CA LEU A 108 -2.89 8.85 4.53
C LEU A 108 -1.65 9.51 5.12
N HIS A 109 -1.23 9.10 6.33
CA HIS A 109 -0.01 9.60 6.93
C HIS A 109 1.24 9.01 6.27
N GLN A 110 1.18 7.75 5.83
CA GLN A 110 2.25 7.12 5.03
C GLN A 110 2.42 7.89 3.72
N ASN A 111 1.33 8.11 3.00
CA ASN A 111 1.37 8.78 1.72
C ASN A 111 1.78 10.27 1.84
N TYR A 112 1.39 10.95 2.93
CA TYR A 112 1.90 12.30 3.20
C TYR A 112 3.43 12.32 3.33
N LYS A 113 4.02 11.35 4.04
CA LYS A 113 5.47 11.20 4.12
C LYS A 113 6.08 10.97 2.73
N HIS A 114 5.49 10.10 1.92
CA HIS A 114 5.94 9.84 0.54
C HIS A 114 5.92 11.11 -0.33
N ILE A 115 4.85 11.90 -0.23
CA ILE A 115 4.76 13.19 -0.92
C ILE A 115 5.88 14.13 -0.46
N LYS A 116 6.15 14.23 0.84
CA LYS A 116 7.24 15.09 1.34
C LYS A 116 8.62 14.65 0.87
N VAL A 117 8.85 13.35 0.72
CA VAL A 117 10.09 12.84 0.11
C VAL A 117 10.15 13.22 -1.38
N LEU A 118 9.06 13.04 -2.13
CA LEU A 118 9.03 13.39 -3.56
C LEU A 118 9.09 14.90 -3.83
N GLU A 119 8.48 15.73 -2.98
CA GLU A 119 8.64 17.20 -3.04
C GLU A 119 10.12 17.60 -2.98
N MET A 120 10.93 16.92 -2.16
CA MET A 120 12.37 17.18 -2.09
C MET A 120 13.09 16.60 -3.32
N VAL A 121 12.85 15.34 -3.66
CA VAL A 121 13.55 14.61 -4.72
C VAL A 121 13.28 15.22 -6.11
N LEU A 122 12.08 15.78 -6.33
CA LEU A 122 11.64 16.34 -7.61
C LEU A 122 11.55 17.88 -7.60
N SER A 123 12.14 18.53 -6.60
CA SER A 123 11.99 19.98 -6.36
C SER A 123 12.37 20.88 -7.54
N ASP A 124 13.24 20.40 -8.43
CA ASP A 124 13.72 21.10 -9.63
C ASP A 124 12.93 20.75 -10.91
N VAL A 125 12.03 19.76 -10.85
CA VAL A 125 11.32 19.23 -12.03
C VAL A 125 9.79 19.34 -11.91
N VAL A 126 9.23 19.19 -10.70
CA VAL A 126 7.78 19.10 -10.48
C VAL A 126 7.34 20.04 -9.36
N ASP A 127 6.42 20.96 -9.67
CA ASP A 127 5.78 21.79 -8.64
C ASP A 127 4.93 20.91 -7.71
N PRO A 128 5.01 21.10 -6.37
CA PRO A 128 4.23 20.34 -5.39
C PRO A 128 2.73 20.24 -5.68
N GLN A 129 2.12 21.20 -6.37
CA GLN A 129 0.70 21.15 -6.72
C GLN A 129 0.33 19.98 -7.66
N TYR A 130 1.31 19.43 -8.39
CA TYR A 130 1.13 18.28 -9.28
C TYR A 130 1.42 16.94 -8.59
N LEU A 131 1.70 16.92 -7.29
CA LEU A 131 1.87 15.71 -6.51
C LEU A 131 0.55 15.34 -5.83
N HIS A 132 0.02 14.16 -6.14
CA HIS A 132 -1.32 13.74 -5.72
C HIS A 132 -1.27 12.48 -4.86
N SER A 133 -1.95 12.52 -3.70
CA SER A 133 -2.08 11.38 -2.80
C SER A 133 -3.25 10.49 -3.21
N ILE A 134 -3.01 9.19 -3.42
CA ILE A 134 -4.04 8.18 -3.61
C ILE A 134 -3.79 7.01 -2.64
N VAL A 135 -4.86 6.55 -1.99
CA VAL A 135 -4.85 5.29 -1.24
C VAL A 135 -5.84 4.33 -1.88
N VAL A 136 -5.38 3.13 -2.25
CA VAL A 136 -6.21 2.10 -2.88
C VAL A 136 -6.40 0.92 -1.94
N PHE A 137 -7.65 0.54 -1.72
CA PHE A 137 -7.99 -0.72 -1.04
C PHE A 137 -8.40 -1.76 -2.08
N THR A 138 -7.57 -2.78 -2.29
CA THR A 138 -7.75 -3.76 -3.39
C THR A 138 -8.63 -4.96 -3.03
N ALA A 139 -8.81 -5.24 -1.75
CA ALA A 139 -9.74 -6.25 -1.27
C ALA A 139 -11.07 -5.62 -0.85
N ARG A 140 -12.13 -6.44 -0.82
CA ARG A 140 -13.47 -6.02 -0.40
C ARG A 140 -13.45 -5.56 1.07
N SER A 141 -13.29 -4.26 1.24
CA SER A 141 -13.38 -3.55 2.51
C SER A 141 -14.44 -2.47 2.43
N GLU A 142 -14.95 -2.10 3.60
CA GLU A 142 -15.96 -1.06 3.74
C GLU A 142 -15.54 -0.10 4.85
N PHE A 143 -15.50 1.19 4.53
CA PHE A 143 -15.21 2.23 5.51
C PHE A 143 -16.45 2.48 6.36
N LYS A 144 -16.29 2.37 7.69
CA LYS A 144 -17.35 2.66 8.65
C LYS A 144 -17.05 4.02 9.29
N THR A 145 -17.90 4.99 9.00
CA THR A 145 -17.89 6.30 9.67
C THR A 145 -18.72 6.21 10.97
N GLY A 146 -18.17 6.73 12.08
CA GLY A 146 -19.00 7.20 13.21
C GLY A 146 -19.67 6.18 14.14
N GLN A 147 -19.00 5.12 14.60
CA GLN A 147 -19.40 4.42 15.85
C GLN A 147 -18.21 4.05 16.72
N GLY A 148 -17.41 5.04 17.10
CA GLY A 148 -16.66 4.96 18.34
C GLY A 148 -17.51 5.61 19.43
N LYS A 149 -18.26 4.82 20.20
CA LYS A 149 -18.71 5.32 21.51
C LYS A 149 -17.43 5.57 22.32
N THR A 150 -17.19 6.84 22.63
CA THR A 150 -16.27 7.28 23.69
C THR A 150 -16.64 6.62 25.01
#